data_AF-A0A495ZW32-F1
#
_entry.id   AF-A0A495ZW32-F1
#
_cell.length_a   1.000
_cell.length_b   1.000
_cell.length_c   1.000
_cell.angle_alpha   90.00
_cell.angle_beta   90.00
_cell.angle_gamma   90.00
#
_symmetry.space_group_name_H-M   'P 1'
#
loop_
_entity.id
_entity.type
_entity.pdbx_description
1 polymer ?
#
loop_
_entity_poly.entity_id
_entity_poly.type
_entity_poly.pdbx_seq_one_letter_code
_entity_poly.pdbx_strand_id
1 'polypeptide(L)'
;MLLPESSAPIYYGTIDSINNVYDGDTIRDVAILIYPFYSLTPGMSEAQLTLWPGIERRADGIYSITDIRIAGIDTPEKRPIRGDRTEASIQREKARAEAATDFLKQLLLDNSKADGTLGFVIQNPEQDKYAGRIVADVICFKEGVSTDVAKALLAAGHAVVYDGGTKTHDWGAE
;
A
#
# COMPACT_ATOMS: atom_id res chain seq x y z
N MET A 1 6.62 34.85 -8.78
CA MET A 1 7.20 33.53 -9.11
C MET A 1 6.35 32.51 -8.39
N LEU A 2 5.36 31.94 -9.10
CA LEU A 2 4.46 30.93 -8.56
C LEU A 2 5.10 29.57 -8.82
N LEU A 3 5.19 28.71 -7.80
CA LEU A 3 5.61 27.33 -7.97
C LEU A 3 4.61 26.62 -8.88
N PRO A 4 5.03 25.70 -9.77
CA PRO A 4 4.09 24.88 -10.52
C PRO A 4 3.34 24.00 -9.53
N GLU A 5 2.02 24.19 -9.41
CA GLU A 5 1.15 23.23 -8.77
C GLU A 5 1.24 21.92 -9.57
N SER A 6 1.93 20.92 -9.02
CA SER A 6 1.78 19.56 -9.51
C SER A 6 0.35 19.12 -9.17
N SER A 7 -0.55 19.26 -10.14
CA SER A 7 -1.98 18.94 -10.04
C SER A 7 -2.26 17.44 -10.18
N ALA A 8 -1.36 16.58 -9.70
CA ALA A 8 -1.57 15.15 -9.74
C ALA A 8 -2.76 14.80 -8.82
N PRO A 9 -3.72 13.99 -9.29
CA PRO A 9 -4.86 13.61 -8.47
C PRO A 9 -4.38 12.87 -7.23
N ILE A 10 -4.94 13.26 -6.08
CA ILE A 10 -4.74 12.61 -4.79
C ILE A 10 -5.93 11.69 -4.54
N TYR A 11 -5.66 10.45 -4.17
CA TYR A 11 -6.70 9.47 -3.82
C TYR A 11 -6.60 9.09 -2.34
N TYR A 12 -7.71 8.63 -1.78
CA TYR A 12 -7.76 8.14 -0.41
C TYR A 12 -8.00 6.64 -0.42
N GLY A 13 -7.09 5.91 0.24
CA GLY A 13 -7.15 4.46 0.39
C GLY A 13 -7.47 4.08 1.83
N THR A 14 -8.22 2.98 1.99
CA THR A 14 -8.41 2.31 3.28
C THR A 14 -8.25 0.81 3.13
N ILE A 15 -7.82 0.13 4.19
CA ILE A 15 -7.87 -1.33 4.30
C ILE A 15 -8.75 -1.76 5.47
N ASP A 16 -9.50 -2.84 5.27
CA ASP A 16 -10.40 -3.37 6.30
C ASP A 16 -9.67 -4.26 7.33
N SER A 17 -8.44 -4.69 7.02
CA SER A 17 -7.62 -5.51 7.91
C SER A 17 -6.13 -5.20 7.76
N ILE A 18 -5.43 -5.08 8.89
CA ILE A 18 -3.98 -4.92 8.93
C ILE A 18 -3.22 -6.11 8.33
N ASN A 19 -3.88 -7.27 8.20
CA ASN A 19 -3.31 -8.47 7.58
C ASN A 19 -3.27 -8.39 6.04
N ASN A 20 -3.79 -7.31 5.45
CA ASN A 20 -3.66 -7.05 4.03
C ASN A 20 -2.27 -6.56 3.63
N VAL A 21 -1.42 -6.18 4.60
CA VAL A 21 0.00 -5.90 4.37
C VAL A 21 0.76 -7.19 4.04
N TYR A 22 1.45 -7.19 2.91
CA TYR A 22 2.19 -8.31 2.36
C TYR A 22 3.63 -7.90 2.01
N ASP A 23 4.58 -8.75 2.41
CA ASP A 23 6.03 -8.69 2.12
C ASP A 23 6.73 -7.33 2.30
N GLY A 24 6.13 -6.39 3.03
CA GLY A 24 6.72 -5.10 3.39
C GLY A 24 6.57 -3.98 2.34
N ASP A 25 6.27 -4.28 1.07
CA ASP A 25 6.07 -3.28 0.01
C ASP A 25 4.68 -3.33 -0.64
N THR A 26 3.82 -4.27 -0.24
CA THR A 26 2.52 -4.49 -0.88
C THR A 26 1.39 -4.35 0.13
N ILE A 27 0.38 -3.53 -0.19
CA ILE A 27 -0.87 -3.42 0.56
C ILE A 27 -1.99 -3.98 -0.31
N ARG A 28 -2.65 -5.04 0.14
CA ARG A 28 -3.68 -5.74 -0.64
C ARG A 28 -5.09 -5.23 -0.37
N ASP A 29 -5.97 -5.45 -1.33
CA ASP A 29 -7.41 -5.16 -1.21
C ASP A 29 -7.69 -3.73 -0.71
N VAL A 30 -6.94 -2.74 -1.22
CA VAL A 30 -7.10 -1.35 -0.83
C VAL A 30 -8.36 -0.80 -1.47
N ALA A 31 -9.28 -0.29 -0.65
CA ALA A 31 -10.44 0.45 -1.12
C ALA A 31 -10.06 1.90 -1.39
N ILE A 32 -9.98 2.27 -2.66
CA ILE A 32 -9.66 3.60 -3.14
C ILE A 32 -10.96 4.36 -3.46
N LEU A 33 -11.23 5.47 -2.78
CA LEU A 33 -12.38 6.32 -3.08
C LEU A 33 -12.20 7.00 -4.44
N ILE A 34 -13.03 6.65 -5.43
CA ILE A 34 -13.03 7.25 -6.77
C ILE A 34 -14.02 8.40 -6.87
N TYR A 35 -15.21 8.25 -6.26
CA TYR A 35 -16.26 9.26 -6.33
C TYR A 35 -17.07 9.35 -5.05
N PRO A 36 -17.04 10.47 -4.30
CA PRO A 36 -17.84 10.64 -3.10
C PRO A 36 -19.30 10.97 -3.42
N PHE A 37 -20.23 10.42 -2.64
CA PHE A 37 -21.62 10.82 -2.66
C PHE A 37 -21.84 11.92 -1.62
N TYR A 38 -21.99 13.16 -2.09
CA TYR A 38 -22.40 14.26 -1.23
C TYR A 38 -23.92 14.19 -0.98
N SER A 39 -24.28 13.65 0.19
CA SER A 39 -25.63 13.50 0.80
C SER A 39 -26.26 12.12 0.64
N LEU A 40 -26.43 11.45 1.79
CA LEU A 40 -27.21 10.22 1.96
C LEU A 40 -28.70 10.55 2.02
N THR A 41 -29.48 10.03 1.08
CA THR A 41 -30.94 10.00 1.25
C THR A 41 -31.28 9.06 2.42
N PRO A 42 -31.98 9.50 3.48
CA PRO A 42 -32.36 8.62 4.58
C PRO A 42 -33.25 7.48 4.09
N GLY A 43 -32.88 6.23 4.40
CA GLY A 43 -33.71 5.04 4.13
C GLY A 43 -33.20 4.07 3.05
N MET A 44 -32.01 4.26 2.47
CA MET A 44 -31.38 3.22 1.64
C MET A 44 -30.70 2.16 2.51
N SER A 45 -31.04 0.89 2.31
CA SER A 45 -30.33 -0.25 2.93
C SER A 45 -28.99 -0.52 2.23
N GLU A 46 -27.97 -0.82 3.06
CA GLU A 46 -26.56 -1.03 2.69
C GLU A 46 -26.30 -2.38 1.97
N ALA A 47 -26.94 -2.62 0.83
CA ALA A 47 -26.46 -3.70 -0.02
C ALA A 47 -25.19 -3.21 -0.75
N GLN A 48 -24.03 -3.72 -0.35
CA GLN A 48 -22.78 -3.59 -1.10
C GLN A 48 -23.02 -4.11 -2.53
N LEU A 49 -22.99 -3.20 -3.51
CA LEU A 49 -23.09 -3.53 -4.92
C LEU A 49 -21.68 -3.48 -5.50
N THR A 50 -21.09 -4.64 -5.75
CA THR A 50 -19.95 -4.77 -6.66
C THR A 50 -20.47 -4.50 -8.07
N LEU A 51 -20.23 -3.30 -8.60
CA LEU A 51 -20.71 -2.89 -9.93
C LEU A 51 -19.91 -3.56 -11.06
N TRP A 52 -18.68 -4.01 -10.75
CA TRP A 52 -17.71 -4.73 -11.60
C TRP A 52 -16.59 -5.32 -10.70
N PRO A 53 -15.83 -6.38 -11.06
CA PRO A 53 -14.68 -6.81 -10.25
C PRO A 53 -13.75 -5.64 -9.91
N GLY A 54 -13.55 -5.40 -8.63
CA GLY A 54 -12.73 -4.30 -8.14
C GLY A 54 -13.40 -2.91 -8.17
N ILE A 55 -14.73 -2.80 -8.36
CA ILE A 55 -15.50 -1.56 -8.17
C ILE A 55 -16.70 -1.82 -7.26
N GLU A 56 -16.76 -1.11 -6.14
CA GLU A 56 -17.79 -1.23 -5.11
C GLU A 56 -18.53 0.08 -4.90
N ARG A 57 -19.84 0.00 -4.70
CA ARG A 57 -20.62 1.11 -4.17
C ARG A 57 -20.78 0.95 -2.66
N ARG A 58 -20.30 1.93 -1.89
CA ARG A 58 -20.54 2.08 -0.45
C ARG A 58 -21.56 3.22 -0.21
N ALA A 59 -21.99 3.40 1.03
CA ALA A 59 -22.99 4.42 1.38
C ALA A 59 -22.53 5.84 0.98
N ASP A 60 -21.23 6.09 1.12
CA ASP A 60 -20.56 7.38 0.97
C ASP A 60 -19.85 7.59 -0.38
N GLY A 61 -19.83 6.58 -1.27
CA GLY A 61 -19.18 6.74 -2.57
C GLY A 61 -19.00 5.48 -3.40
N ILE A 62 -18.28 5.64 -4.51
CA ILE A 62 -17.79 4.57 -5.38
C ILE A 62 -16.31 4.37 -5.10
N TYR A 63 -15.95 3.13 -4.83
CA TYR A 63 -14.60 2.70 -4.49
C TYR A 63 -14.08 1.74 -5.56
N SER A 64 -12.77 1.73 -5.79
CA SER A 64 -12.10 0.62 -6.46
C SER A 64 -11.25 -0.17 -5.49
N ILE A 65 -11.31 -1.50 -5.59
CA ILE A 65 -10.49 -2.41 -4.81
C ILE A 65 -9.30 -2.85 -5.66
N THR A 66 -8.09 -2.58 -5.20
CA THR A 66 -6.85 -2.93 -5.90
C THR A 66 -5.71 -3.17 -4.92
N ASP A 67 -4.71 -3.94 -5.33
CA ASP A 67 -3.45 -4.03 -4.61
C ASP A 67 -2.56 -2.83 -4.93
N ILE A 68 -1.80 -2.37 -3.95
CA ILE A 68 -0.82 -1.29 -4.13
C ILE A 68 0.56 -1.84 -3.84
N ARG A 69 1.47 -1.72 -4.81
CA ARG A 69 2.91 -1.81 -4.57
C ARG A 69 3.46 -0.42 -4.31
N ILE A 70 4.15 -0.24 -3.19
CA ILE A 70 4.74 1.04 -2.82
C ILE A 70 5.86 1.38 -3.82
N ALA A 71 5.78 2.57 -4.41
CA ALA A 71 6.70 3.02 -5.45
C ALA A 71 8.13 3.25 -4.91
N GLY A 72 9.12 3.05 -5.78
CA GLY A 72 10.51 3.42 -5.53
C GLY A 72 11.29 2.49 -4.59
N ILE A 73 10.68 1.39 -4.12
CA ILE A 73 11.29 0.47 -3.18
C ILE A 73 11.16 -1.00 -3.58
N ASP A 74 12.07 -1.81 -3.06
CA ASP A 74 11.99 -3.26 -3.02
C ASP A 74 12.19 -3.73 -1.58
N THR A 75 11.46 -4.78 -1.20
CA THR A 75 11.54 -5.41 0.12
C THR A 75 11.80 -6.92 -0.03
N PRO A 76 12.27 -7.59 1.04
CA PRO A 76 12.45 -9.04 1.04
C PRO A 76 11.11 -9.78 0.83
N GLU A 77 11.13 -10.91 0.13
CA GLU A 77 9.91 -11.67 -0.17
C GLU A 77 9.62 -12.76 0.90
N LYS A 78 8.36 -12.94 1.33
CA LYS A 78 7.96 -14.09 2.19
C LYS A 78 7.97 -15.41 1.43
N ARG A 79 7.95 -15.34 0.10
CA ARG A 79 8.07 -16.48 -0.79
C ARG A 79 9.28 -16.32 -1.72
N PRO A 80 10.51 -16.33 -1.18
CA PRO A 80 11.70 -16.13 -2.00
C PRO A 80 11.81 -17.19 -3.09
N ILE A 81 12.27 -16.78 -4.26
CA ILE A 81 12.69 -17.70 -5.32
C ILE A 81 13.86 -18.53 -4.77
N ARG A 82 13.71 -19.86 -4.83
CA ARG A 82 14.69 -20.80 -4.27
C ARG A 82 15.97 -20.87 -5.09
N GLY A 83 15.88 -21.06 -6.41
CA GLY A 83 17.05 -21.16 -7.30
C GLY A 83 18.17 -22.05 -6.74
N ASP A 84 19.41 -21.59 -6.87
CA ASP A 84 20.61 -22.23 -6.28
C ASP A 84 20.90 -21.77 -4.83
N ARG A 85 19.95 -21.10 -4.17
CA ARG A 85 20.16 -20.54 -2.84
C ARG A 85 20.09 -21.61 -1.76
N THR A 86 20.88 -21.42 -0.72
CA THR A 86 20.84 -22.28 0.46
C THR A 86 19.55 -22.06 1.26
N GLU A 87 19.11 -23.08 2.00
CA GLU A 87 17.95 -22.93 2.89
C GLU A 87 18.18 -21.82 3.93
N ALA A 88 19.41 -21.66 4.44
CA ALA A 88 19.75 -20.57 5.35
C ALA A 88 19.55 -19.18 4.72
N SER A 89 19.94 -18.98 3.47
CA SER A 89 19.71 -17.73 2.72
C SER A 89 18.21 -17.44 2.57
N ILE A 90 17.41 -18.46 2.21
CA ILE A 90 15.95 -18.34 2.07
C ILE A 90 15.29 -17.98 3.41
N GLN A 91 15.72 -18.61 4.51
CA GLN A 91 15.16 -18.32 5.83
C GLN A 91 15.52 -16.92 6.34
N ARG A 92 16.74 -16.43 6.04
CA ARG A 92 17.11 -15.04 6.33
C ARG A 92 16.23 -14.03 5.60
N GLU A 93 16.00 -14.24 4.31
CA GLU A 93 15.11 -13.36 3.54
C GLU A 93 13.69 -13.37 4.10
N LYS A 94 13.13 -14.55 4.41
CA LYS A 94 11.80 -14.65 5.03
C LYS A 94 11.71 -13.89 6.35
N ALA A 95 12.70 -14.04 7.24
CA ALA A 95 12.73 -13.33 8.50
C ALA A 95 12.79 -11.80 8.29
N ARG A 96 13.56 -11.33 7.30
CA ARG A 96 13.60 -9.91 6.92
C ARG A 96 12.25 -9.45 6.33
N ALA A 97 11.59 -10.29 5.54
CA ALA A 97 10.27 -10.01 4.95
C ALA A 97 9.17 -9.89 6.01
N GLU A 98 9.22 -10.74 7.03
CA GLU A 98 8.36 -10.66 8.21
C GLU A 98 8.59 -9.37 8.98
N ALA A 99 9.86 -9.02 9.26
CA ALA A 99 10.19 -7.76 9.93
C ALA A 99 9.73 -6.52 9.13
N ALA A 100 9.93 -6.51 7.81
CA ALA A 100 9.46 -5.42 6.94
C ALA A 100 7.93 -5.33 6.91
N THR A 101 7.24 -6.47 6.90
CA THR A 101 5.78 -6.53 7.00
C THR A 101 5.31 -5.93 8.32
N ASP A 102 5.88 -6.37 9.44
CA ASP A 102 5.47 -5.93 10.77
C ASP A 102 5.75 -4.45 10.99
N PHE A 103 6.86 -3.94 10.44
CA PHE A 103 7.15 -2.51 10.42
C PHE A 103 6.08 -1.72 9.66
N LEU A 104 5.73 -2.14 8.43
CA LEU A 104 4.69 -1.47 7.65
C LEU A 104 3.33 -1.54 8.35
N LYS A 105 2.99 -2.68 8.96
CA LYS A 105 1.78 -2.80 9.77
C LYS A 105 1.77 -1.80 10.94
N GLN A 106 2.86 -1.74 11.70
CA GLN A 106 2.96 -0.81 12.82
C GLN A 106 2.86 0.64 12.34
N LEU A 107 3.50 0.98 11.23
CA LEU A 107 3.41 2.32 10.64
C LEU A 107 1.97 2.70 10.27
N LEU A 108 1.21 1.78 9.68
CA LEU A 108 -0.21 2.01 9.36
C LEU A 108 -1.08 2.12 10.62
N LEU A 109 -0.82 1.29 11.64
CA LEU A 109 -1.54 1.33 12.92
C LEU A 109 -1.27 2.65 13.67
N ASP A 110 -0.02 3.07 13.74
CA ASP A 110 0.40 4.31 14.40
C ASP A 110 -0.21 5.54 13.73
N ASN A 111 -0.46 5.45 12.41
CA ASN A 111 -1.10 6.49 11.62
C ASN A 111 -2.60 6.28 11.39
N SER A 112 -3.22 5.31 12.07
CA SER A 112 -4.67 5.09 11.99
C SER A 112 -5.44 6.33 12.48
N LYS A 113 -6.63 6.52 11.91
CA LYS A 113 -7.55 7.56 12.34
C LYS A 113 -8.07 7.24 13.75
N ALA A 114 -8.58 8.26 14.44
CA ALA A 114 -9.11 8.12 15.80
C ALA A 114 -10.29 7.12 15.92
N ASP A 115 -10.99 6.87 14.83
CA ASP A 115 -12.06 5.86 14.74
C ASP A 115 -11.55 4.43 14.46
N GLY A 116 -10.23 4.23 14.38
CA GLY A 116 -9.58 2.96 14.08
C GLY A 116 -9.41 2.68 12.58
N THR A 117 -9.83 3.59 11.69
CA THR A 117 -9.68 3.41 10.25
C THR A 117 -8.21 3.42 9.84
N LEU A 118 -7.77 2.37 9.13
CA LEU A 118 -6.46 2.26 8.50
C LEU A 118 -6.49 2.97 7.15
N GLY A 119 -6.36 4.30 7.18
CA GLY A 119 -6.44 5.17 6.01
C GLY A 119 -5.11 5.82 5.63
N PHE A 120 -4.90 6.03 4.34
CA PHE A 120 -3.72 6.69 3.80
C PHE A 120 -4.06 7.41 2.48
N VAL A 121 -3.15 8.26 2.06
CA VAL A 121 -3.21 9.00 0.82
C VAL A 121 -2.38 8.27 -0.23
N ILE A 122 -2.90 8.21 -1.46
CA ILE A 122 -2.26 7.58 -2.62
C ILE A 122 -1.97 8.67 -3.65
N GLN A 123 -0.74 8.73 -4.12
CA GLN A 123 -0.29 9.68 -5.14
C GLN A 123 0.43 8.97 -6.28
N ASN A 124 0.45 9.59 -7.46
CA ASN A 124 1.13 9.11 -8.66
C ASN A 124 0.85 7.63 -9.00
N PRO A 125 -0.43 7.20 -9.05
CA PRO A 125 -0.73 5.80 -9.35
C PRO A 125 -0.43 5.45 -10.81
N GLU A 126 0.35 4.39 -11.01
CA GLU A 126 0.65 3.79 -12.31
C GLU A 126 0.11 2.36 -12.38
N GLN A 127 -0.36 1.95 -13.56
CA GLN A 127 -0.79 0.57 -13.80
C GLN A 127 0.42 -0.36 -13.72
N ASP A 128 0.33 -1.41 -12.91
CA ASP A 128 1.35 -2.46 -12.92
C ASP A 128 1.14 -3.40 -14.13
N LYS A 129 2.16 -4.18 -14.47
CA LYS A 129 2.12 -5.19 -15.53
C LYS A 129 1.08 -6.30 -15.31
N TYR A 130 0.54 -6.41 -14.10
CA TYR A 130 -0.55 -7.31 -13.73
C TYR A 130 -1.83 -6.50 -13.53
N ALA A 131 -2.87 -6.78 -14.31
CA ALA A 131 -4.18 -6.18 -14.11
C ALA A 131 -4.69 -6.51 -12.69
N GLY A 132 -4.95 -5.47 -11.88
CA GLY A 132 -5.42 -5.61 -10.49
C GLY A 132 -4.48 -5.05 -9.42
N ARG A 133 -3.24 -4.68 -9.79
CA ARG A 133 -2.29 -3.97 -8.92
C ARG A 133 -1.85 -2.65 -9.54
N ILE A 134 -1.66 -1.64 -8.70
CA ILE A 134 -1.03 -0.37 -9.07
C ILE A 134 0.32 -0.21 -8.37
N VAL A 135 1.19 0.61 -8.95
CA VAL A 135 2.39 1.13 -8.28
C VAL A 135 2.09 2.57 -7.89
N ALA A 136 2.28 2.95 -6.63
CA ALA A 136 1.94 4.30 -6.18
C ALA A 136 2.74 4.73 -4.95
N ASP A 137 2.82 6.05 -4.75
CA ASP A 137 3.29 6.63 -3.50
C ASP A 137 2.21 6.49 -2.43
N VAL A 138 2.59 6.04 -1.24
CA VAL A 138 1.69 5.88 -0.09
C VAL A 138 2.14 6.83 1.01
N ILE A 139 1.23 7.74 1.38
CA ILE A 139 1.46 8.76 2.40
C ILE A 139 0.47 8.55 3.54
N CYS A 140 0.99 8.22 4.72
CA CYS A 140 0.21 8.24 5.95
C CYS A 140 0.05 9.67 6.45
N PHE A 141 -1.10 9.99 7.06
CA PHE A 141 -1.34 11.32 7.63
C PHE A 141 -2.01 11.22 8.99
N LYS A 142 -1.35 11.75 10.02
CA LYS A 142 -1.89 11.82 11.38
C LYS A 142 -1.60 13.17 11.99
N GLU A 143 -2.63 13.81 12.54
CA GLU A 143 -2.49 15.05 13.33
C GLU A 143 -1.71 16.18 12.63
N GLY A 144 -1.87 16.33 11.31
CA GLY A 144 -1.16 17.36 10.54
C GLY A 144 0.22 16.94 10.03
N VAL A 145 0.69 15.74 10.39
CA VAL A 145 1.99 15.21 9.99
C VAL A 145 1.81 14.16 8.90
N SER A 146 2.49 14.38 7.77
CA SER A 146 2.59 13.42 6.67
C SER A 146 3.83 12.54 6.81
N THR A 147 3.65 11.23 6.67
CA THR A 147 4.72 10.24 6.66
C THR A 147 4.72 9.50 5.34
N ASP A 148 5.80 9.65 4.58
CA ASP A 148 6.06 8.90 3.35
C ASP A 148 6.50 7.48 3.71
N VAL A 149 5.68 6.49 3.32
CA VAL A 149 5.87 5.09 3.72
C VAL A 149 7.16 4.52 3.11
N ALA A 150 7.47 4.85 1.85
CA ALA A 150 8.67 4.38 1.19
C ALA A 150 9.92 4.88 1.92
N LYS A 151 9.95 6.18 2.26
CA LYS A 151 11.06 6.77 3.02
C LYS A 151 11.19 6.18 4.42
N ALA A 152 10.08 5.90 5.10
CA ALA A 152 10.11 5.27 6.42
C ALA A 152 10.73 3.86 6.37
N LEU A 153 10.34 3.05 5.38
CA LEU A 153 10.89 1.70 5.16
C LEU A 153 12.39 1.73 4.82
N LEU A 154 12.81 2.66 3.95
CA LEU A 154 14.22 2.86 3.60
C LEU A 154 15.04 3.29 4.83
N ALA A 155 14.55 4.26 5.60
CA ALA A 155 15.24 4.77 6.77
C ALA A 155 15.39 3.70 7.88
N ALA A 156 14.41 2.81 7.99
CA ALA A 156 14.44 1.69 8.94
C ALA A 156 15.26 0.47 8.46
N GLY A 157 15.76 0.49 7.21
CA GLY A 157 16.53 -0.63 6.63
C GLY A 157 15.67 -1.85 6.25
N HIS A 158 14.36 -1.65 6.09
CA HIS A 158 13.42 -2.70 5.67
C HIS A 158 13.22 -2.76 4.15
N ALA A 159 13.75 -1.78 3.42
CA ALA A 159 13.67 -1.70 1.97
C ALA A 159 14.98 -1.16 1.36
N VAL A 160 15.13 -1.35 0.05
CA VAL A 160 16.15 -0.69 -0.77
C VAL A 160 15.49 0.11 -1.89
N VAL A 161 16.20 1.11 -2.42
CA VAL A 161 15.74 1.87 -3.58
C VAL A 161 15.66 0.94 -4.80
N TYR A 162 14.55 1.00 -5.52
CA TYR A 162 14.30 0.16 -6.68
C TYR A 162 13.37 0.86 -7.68
N ASP A 163 13.73 0.81 -8.96
CA ASP A 163 13.08 1.55 -10.05
C ASP A 163 12.22 0.65 -10.96
N GLY A 164 11.99 -0.61 -10.59
CA GLY A 164 11.27 -1.57 -11.44
C GLY A 164 12.17 -2.43 -12.34
N GLY A 165 13.49 -2.24 -12.29
CA GLY A 165 14.47 -3.04 -13.04
C GLY A 165 14.73 -4.45 -12.48
N THR A 166 15.93 -4.98 -12.71
CA THR A 166 16.35 -6.24 -12.10
C THR A 166 16.72 -6.02 -10.64
N LYS A 167 16.16 -6.83 -9.72
CA LYS A 167 16.55 -6.79 -8.30
C LYS A 167 18.03 -7.14 -8.17
N THR A 168 18.83 -6.25 -7.57
CA THR A 168 20.26 -6.46 -7.36
C THR A 168 20.63 -6.69 -5.90
N HIS A 169 19.70 -6.48 -4.97
CA HIS A 169 19.95 -6.66 -3.56
C HIS A 169 19.69 -8.10 -3.14
N ASP A 170 20.68 -8.72 -2.48
CA ASP A 170 20.54 -10.08 -1.93
C ASP A 170 20.03 -10.01 -0.49
N TRP A 171 18.71 -10.15 -0.34
CA TRP A 171 18.05 -10.19 0.96
C TRP A 171 18.40 -11.42 1.80
N GLY A 172 18.97 -12.47 1.21
CA GLY A 172 19.42 -13.67 1.93
C GLY A 172 20.91 -13.70 2.22
N ALA A 173 21.65 -12.64 1.90
CA ALA A 173 23.04 -12.48 2.30
C ALA A 173 23.16 -12.39 3.84
N GLU A 174 24.35 -12.72 4.36
CA GLU A 174 24.67 -12.61 5.79
C GLU A 174 24.71 -11.16 6.27
#